data_AF-A0A7C6KRY8-F1
#
_entry.id   AF-A0A7C6KRY8-F1
#
_cell.length_a   1.000
_cell.length_b   1.000
_cell.length_c   1.000
_cell.angle_alpha   90.00
_cell.angle_beta   90.00
_cell.angle_gamma   90.00
#
_symmetry.space_group_name_H-M   'P 1'
#
loop_
_entity.id
_entity.type
_entity.pdbx_description
1 polymer ?
#
loop_
_entity_poly.entity_id
_entity_poly.type
_entity_poly.pdbx_seq_one_letter_code
_entity_poly.pdbx_strand_id
1 'polypeptide(L)'
;MREGKFGLNYLGSRTVLWLTFTFTVLYFISLGFVVNHITLTQDLLAWAIAMLPLFFAYRSWSVLFEVSVIPLVWLILDTFLSRQGAMWYIPLVAVVVVLLGHRLKSRIAILVSVICIVGWTAFAVLSNSFGFIEIVFLGITLVWVSVYTLETIRQTNSHCPQKVDLILCSFSGNTGHYVEKFTDTLQENDITVIVHRFHRKEEFAPILDGDTLILAFPVSGWKPPWPLIEYLLRDLPSGKGKPAFILYTSAGGPENAGFIAWTLLALRGYRVIGRLWSTYPLNVPTFRIGPKSLWRFIDSLTPFKKDIEFLITVAKEFSRGEKTGLPLILWPTPLALLGFLLDNRWINRFLYRTYVWRRRCIGCNFCENYCPINRFSSESGIPKAKGTCYLCFGCVNHCPKNAMQMRFLSEYGQPYKSRWPKFIVKK
;
A
#
# COMPACT_ATOMS: atom_id res chain seq x y z
N MET A 1 41.46 -3.06 -10.76
CA MET A 1 41.41 -2.66 -9.34
C MET A 1 40.04 -3.03 -8.80
N ARG A 2 40.01 -4.00 -7.88
CA ARG A 2 38.78 -4.58 -7.29
C ARG A 2 38.31 -3.66 -6.17
N GLU A 3 37.26 -2.89 -6.40
CA GLU A 3 36.60 -2.15 -5.31
C GLU A 3 35.78 -3.11 -4.45
N GLY A 4 36.33 -3.40 -3.27
CA GLY A 4 35.64 -3.21 -2.01
C GLY A 4 34.36 -4.00 -1.79
N LYS A 5 34.53 -5.18 -1.18
CA LYS A 5 33.52 -5.84 -0.34
C LYS A 5 32.97 -4.86 0.72
N PHE A 6 31.90 -4.14 0.42
CA PHE A 6 30.96 -3.66 1.45
C PHE A 6 29.82 -4.68 1.58
N GLY A 7 30.18 -5.89 1.98
CA GLY A 7 29.27 -6.81 2.64
C GLY A 7 28.97 -6.25 4.02
N LEU A 8 28.09 -5.26 4.09
CA LEU A 8 27.48 -4.87 5.36
C LEU A 8 26.64 -6.06 5.83
N ASN A 9 27.22 -6.85 6.72
CA ASN A 9 26.52 -7.72 7.65
C ASN A 9 25.36 -6.94 8.25
N TYR A 10 24.15 -7.14 7.72
CA TYR A 10 22.96 -6.49 8.27
C TYR A 10 21.81 -7.48 8.44
N LEU A 11 22.12 -8.58 9.12
CA LEU A 11 21.29 -8.97 10.24
C LEU A 11 21.70 -8.09 11.41
N GLY A 12 20.81 -7.23 11.93
CA GLY A 12 20.75 -7.15 13.39
C GLY A 12 20.49 -8.59 13.81
N SER A 13 21.42 -9.21 14.54
CA SER A 13 21.35 -10.65 14.84
C SER A 13 19.93 -10.98 15.29
N ARG A 14 19.43 -12.18 14.97
CA ARG A 14 18.08 -12.60 15.39
C ARG A 14 17.82 -12.29 16.88
N THR A 15 18.86 -12.33 17.70
CA THR A 15 18.94 -11.83 19.08
C THR A 15 18.53 -10.37 19.25
N VAL A 16 19.10 -9.42 18.49
CA VAL A 16 18.72 -8.01 18.52
C VAL A 16 17.24 -7.83 18.20
N LEU A 17 16.73 -8.53 17.18
CA LEU A 17 15.30 -8.43 16.83
C LEU A 17 14.40 -8.98 17.95
N TRP A 18 14.81 -10.06 18.63
CA TRP A 18 14.12 -10.57 19.81
C TRP A 18 14.17 -9.58 20.97
N LEU A 19 15.32 -8.96 21.25
CA LEU A 19 15.43 -7.92 22.28
C LEU A 19 14.51 -6.75 21.97
N THR A 20 14.52 -6.23 20.74
CA THR A 20 13.61 -5.17 20.29
C THR A 20 12.15 -5.57 20.49
N PHE A 21 11.76 -6.79 20.13
CA PHE A 21 10.40 -7.29 20.34
C PHE A 21 10.04 -7.35 21.83
N THR A 22 10.89 -7.93 22.67
CA THR A 22 10.67 -8.03 24.12
C THR A 22 10.54 -6.65 24.77
N PHE A 23 11.45 -5.71 24.47
CA PHE A 23 11.35 -4.33 24.97
C PHE A 23 10.07 -3.64 24.50
N THR A 24 9.60 -3.93 23.29
CA THR A 24 8.35 -3.35 22.79
C THR A 24 7.13 -3.88 23.53
N VAL A 25 7.09 -5.19 23.84
CA VAL A 25 6.03 -5.78 24.66
C VAL A 25 6.04 -5.19 26.07
N LEU A 26 7.22 -5.08 26.70
CA LEU A 26 7.37 -4.45 28.02
C LEU A 26 6.97 -2.97 28.00
N TYR A 27 7.33 -2.24 26.93
CA TYR A 27 6.93 -0.85 26.74
C TYR A 27 5.41 -0.70 26.75
N PHE A 28 4.69 -1.54 26.00
CA PHE A 28 3.23 -1.49 26.01
C PHE A 28 2.68 -1.88 27.38
N ILE A 29 3.16 -2.94 28.03
CA ILE A 29 2.72 -3.27 29.39
C ILE A 29 2.87 -2.07 30.35
N SER A 30 4.03 -1.40 30.33
CA SER A 30 4.29 -0.21 31.13
C SER A 30 3.39 0.98 30.77
N LEU A 31 3.12 1.19 29.47
CA LEU A 31 2.23 2.24 29.00
C LEU A 31 0.81 2.07 29.55
N GLY A 32 0.34 0.83 29.68
CA GLY A 32 -0.97 0.52 30.24
C GLY A 32 -1.21 1.14 31.61
N PHE A 33 -0.19 1.17 32.48
CA PHE A 33 -0.31 1.75 33.83
C PHE A 33 -0.46 3.27 33.86
N VAL A 34 -0.06 3.98 32.80
CA VAL A 34 -0.03 5.44 32.78
C VAL A 34 -0.95 6.07 31.73
N VAL A 35 -1.45 5.28 30.76
CA VAL A 35 -2.17 5.78 29.58
C VAL A 35 -3.44 6.58 29.91
N ASN A 36 -4.05 6.34 31.08
CA ASN A 36 -5.24 7.07 31.52
C ASN A 36 -4.91 8.44 32.16
N HIS A 37 -3.63 8.78 32.33
CA HIS A 37 -3.17 9.96 33.07
C HIS A 37 -2.19 10.84 32.28
N ILE A 38 -1.99 10.55 30.99
CA ILE A 38 -1.04 11.29 30.14
C ILE A 38 -1.73 12.42 29.34
N THR A 39 -0.95 13.49 29.13
CA THR A 39 -1.32 14.65 28.31
C THR A 39 -1.18 14.35 26.81
N LEU A 40 -1.73 15.20 25.93
CA LEU A 40 -1.54 15.07 24.47
C LEU A 40 -0.08 14.96 24.05
N THR A 41 0.78 15.79 24.63
CA THR A 41 2.20 15.80 24.28
C THR A 41 2.86 14.47 24.66
N GLN A 42 2.48 13.93 25.81
CA GLN A 42 2.94 12.61 26.27
C GLN A 42 2.36 11.48 25.41
N ASP A 43 1.11 11.60 24.95
CA ASP A 43 0.54 10.67 23.97
C ASP A 43 1.41 10.65 22.72
N LEU A 44 1.61 11.80 22.06
CA LEU A 44 2.39 11.88 20.83
C LEU A 44 3.82 11.35 21.00
N LEU A 45 4.42 11.60 22.17
CA LEU A 45 5.72 11.03 22.52
C LEU A 45 5.66 9.50 22.65
N ALA A 46 4.64 8.96 23.32
CA ALA A 46 4.42 7.52 23.43
C ALA A 46 4.26 6.87 22.04
N TRP A 47 3.48 7.50 21.15
CA TRP A 47 3.35 7.09 19.76
C TRP A 47 4.70 7.07 19.03
N ALA A 48 5.48 8.14 19.13
CA ALA A 48 6.79 8.22 18.51
C ALA A 48 7.76 7.14 19.04
N ILE A 49 7.74 6.86 20.35
CA ILE A 49 8.56 5.81 20.97
C ILE A 49 8.14 4.43 20.45
N ALA A 50 6.84 4.15 20.34
CA ALA A 50 6.30 2.89 19.82
C ALA A 50 6.71 2.63 18.36
N MET A 51 7.06 3.67 17.59
CA MET A 51 7.51 3.57 16.20
C MET A 51 9.00 3.18 16.07
N LEU A 52 9.84 3.50 17.04
CA LEU A 52 11.29 3.25 16.96
C LEU A 52 11.63 1.77 16.68
N PRO A 53 11.02 0.78 17.38
CA PRO A 53 11.22 -0.64 17.08
C PRO A 53 10.94 -1.02 15.62
N LEU A 54 9.90 -0.45 15.03
CA LEU A 54 9.53 -0.71 13.63
C LEU A 54 10.60 -0.22 12.67
N PHE A 55 11.17 0.96 12.92
CA PHE A 55 12.26 1.47 12.11
C PHE A 55 13.49 0.55 12.17
N PHE A 56 13.84 0.04 13.36
CA PHE A 56 14.98 -0.87 13.49
C PHE A 56 14.74 -2.21 12.78
N ALA A 57 13.53 -2.74 12.86
CA ALA A 57 13.16 -4.04 12.28
C ALA A 57 13.02 -4.01 10.75
N TYR A 58 12.44 -2.93 10.20
CA TYR A 58 12.09 -2.82 8.79
C TYR A 58 12.98 -1.88 7.99
N ARG A 59 13.56 -0.86 8.66
CA ARG A 59 14.29 0.25 8.03
C ARG A 59 13.53 0.83 6.86
N SER A 60 12.24 1.06 7.06
CA SER A 60 11.37 1.59 6.02
C SER A 60 10.66 2.83 6.55
N TRP A 61 10.80 3.93 5.83
CA TRP A 61 10.07 5.16 6.11
C TRP A 61 8.60 5.00 5.77
N SER A 62 8.27 4.20 4.75
CA SER A 62 6.88 3.89 4.39
C SER A 62 6.13 3.17 5.50
N VAL A 63 6.78 2.21 6.18
CA VAL A 63 6.18 1.52 7.34
C VAL A 63 5.89 2.51 8.46
N LEU A 64 6.84 3.38 8.80
CA LEU A 64 6.63 4.41 9.83
C LEU A 64 5.52 5.38 9.47
N PHE A 65 5.52 5.87 8.23
CA PHE A 65 4.55 6.83 7.75
C PHE A 65 3.13 6.28 7.87
N GLU A 66 2.94 5.01 7.53
CA GLU A 66 1.61 4.39 7.60
C GLU A 66 1.11 4.18 9.02
N VAL A 67 1.95 3.69 9.92
CA VAL A 67 1.54 3.57 11.32
C VAL A 67 1.32 4.96 11.96
N SER A 68 1.93 6.01 11.39
CA SER A 68 1.70 7.40 11.79
C SER A 68 0.43 8.02 11.20
N VAL A 69 -0.22 7.42 10.18
CA VAL A 69 -1.51 7.90 9.67
C VAL A 69 -2.59 7.81 10.74
N ILE A 70 -2.49 6.82 11.62
CA ILE A 70 -3.43 6.56 12.70
C ILE A 70 -3.55 7.75 13.67
N PRO A 71 -2.48 8.19 14.38
CA PRO A 71 -2.58 9.32 15.29
C PRO A 71 -2.92 10.62 14.54
N LEU A 72 -2.53 10.76 13.27
CA LEU A 72 -2.88 11.96 12.47
C LEU A 72 -4.38 12.04 12.17
N VAL A 73 -4.98 10.95 11.71
CA VAL A 73 -6.45 10.87 11.53
C VAL A 73 -7.14 11.12 12.87
N TRP A 74 -6.57 10.61 13.95
CA TRP A 74 -7.14 10.77 15.28
C TRP A 74 -7.02 12.18 15.83
N LEU A 75 -5.90 12.90 15.66
CA LEU A 75 -5.78 14.31 16.02
C LEU A 75 -6.83 15.18 15.32
N ILE A 76 -7.20 14.82 14.10
CA ILE A 76 -8.27 15.51 13.35
C ILE A 76 -9.64 15.18 13.97
N LEU A 77 -9.88 13.92 14.33
CA LEU A 77 -11.14 13.46 14.93
C LEU A 77 -11.29 13.81 16.41
N ASP A 78 -10.20 14.06 17.14
CA ASP A 78 -10.15 14.45 18.57
C ASP A 78 -10.94 15.73 18.83
N THR A 79 -11.03 16.61 17.83
CA THR A 79 -11.89 17.81 17.90
C THR A 79 -13.39 17.49 17.96
N PHE A 80 -13.78 16.25 17.65
CA PHE A 80 -15.16 15.78 17.60
C PHE A 80 -15.45 14.60 18.55
N LEU A 81 -14.44 14.08 19.25
CA LEU A 81 -14.54 12.89 20.11
C LEU A 81 -13.91 13.18 21.47
N SER A 82 -14.57 12.78 22.55
CA SER A 82 -13.95 12.86 23.87
C SER A 82 -12.78 11.87 23.93
N ARG A 83 -11.56 12.36 24.13
CA ARG A 83 -10.44 11.50 24.53
C ARG A 83 -10.85 10.64 25.71
N GLN A 84 -10.47 9.37 25.70
CA GLN A 84 -10.03 8.69 26.92
C GLN A 84 -9.59 7.24 26.70
N GLY A 85 -8.37 6.94 27.16
CA GLY A 85 -8.05 5.65 27.75
C GLY A 85 -7.37 4.61 26.86
N ALA A 86 -7.09 3.46 27.48
CA ALA A 86 -6.29 2.39 26.87
C ALA A 86 -6.86 1.84 25.55
N MET A 87 -8.18 1.94 25.32
CA MET A 87 -8.82 1.46 24.09
C MET A 87 -8.23 2.10 22.82
N TRP A 88 -7.83 3.37 22.90
CA TRP A 88 -7.26 4.11 21.77
C TRP A 88 -5.95 3.51 21.26
N TYR A 89 -5.21 2.85 22.14
CA TYR A 89 -3.92 2.25 21.79
C TYR A 89 -4.06 0.85 21.21
N ILE A 90 -5.24 0.23 21.20
CA ILE A 90 -5.44 -1.14 20.69
C ILE A 90 -4.90 -1.29 19.26
N PRO A 91 -5.26 -0.43 18.28
CA PRO A 91 -4.74 -0.57 16.92
C PRO A 91 -3.22 -0.42 16.86
N LEU A 92 -2.64 0.48 17.67
CA LEU A 92 -1.18 0.68 17.74
C LEU A 92 -0.47 -0.53 18.30
N VAL A 93 -0.89 -0.97 19.48
CA VAL A 93 -0.34 -2.14 20.18
C VAL A 93 -0.36 -3.30 19.21
N ALA A 94 -1.52 -3.58 18.62
CA ALA A 94 -1.69 -4.68 17.69
C ALA A 94 -0.78 -4.56 16.45
N VAL A 95 -0.73 -3.40 15.78
CA VAL A 95 0.14 -3.24 14.61
C VAL A 95 1.62 -3.37 14.93
N VAL A 96 2.09 -2.74 16.00
CA VAL A 96 3.52 -2.77 16.33
C VAL A 96 3.95 -4.18 16.70
N VAL A 97 3.22 -4.87 17.58
CA VAL A 97 3.60 -6.22 18.02
C VAL A 97 3.40 -7.26 16.92
N VAL A 98 2.40 -7.11 16.03
CA VAL A 98 2.22 -8.02 14.89
C VAL A 98 3.33 -7.82 13.85
N LEU A 99 3.69 -6.58 13.51
CA LEU A 99 4.79 -6.31 12.57
C LEU A 99 6.11 -6.91 13.09
N LEU A 100 6.50 -6.59 14.32
CA LEU A 100 7.74 -7.13 14.90
C LEU A 100 7.72 -8.66 15.01
N GLY A 101 6.60 -9.23 15.48
CA GLY A 101 6.42 -10.68 15.58
C GLY A 101 6.48 -11.37 14.21
N HIS A 102 5.92 -10.74 13.17
CA HIS A 102 6.00 -11.22 11.79
C HIS A 102 7.45 -11.23 11.28
N ARG A 103 8.21 -10.15 11.52
CA ARG A 103 9.61 -10.06 11.09
C ARG A 103 10.51 -11.10 11.76
N LEU A 104 10.18 -11.54 12.98
CA LEU A 104 10.88 -12.61 13.70
C LEU A 104 10.68 -14.00 13.09
N LYS A 105 9.68 -14.18 12.21
CA LYS A 105 9.33 -15.46 11.57
C LYS A 105 9.16 -16.60 12.60
N SER A 106 8.62 -16.30 13.78
CA SER A 106 8.54 -17.23 14.93
C SER A 106 7.11 -17.41 15.43
N ARG A 107 6.68 -18.66 15.61
CA ARG A 107 5.37 -19.00 16.22
C ARG A 107 5.25 -18.48 17.66
N ILE A 108 6.36 -18.50 18.41
CA ILE A 108 6.40 -17.97 19.78
C ILE A 108 6.15 -16.46 19.76
N ALA A 109 6.79 -15.73 18.84
CA ALA A 109 6.59 -14.29 18.73
C ALA A 109 5.13 -13.95 18.38
N ILE A 110 4.52 -14.69 17.45
CA ILE A 110 3.10 -14.55 17.10
C ILE A 110 2.20 -14.80 18.31
N LEU A 111 2.44 -15.87 19.08
CA LEU A 111 1.67 -16.17 20.29
C LEU A 111 1.79 -15.04 21.33
N VAL A 112 3.00 -14.53 21.57
CA VAL A 112 3.23 -13.40 22.47
C VAL A 112 2.53 -12.14 21.97
N SER A 113 2.55 -11.86 20.67
CA SER A 113 1.80 -10.74 20.07
C SER A 113 0.30 -10.86 20.36
N VAL A 114 -0.29 -12.04 20.17
CA VAL A 114 -1.72 -12.29 20.46
C VAL A 114 -2.01 -12.11 21.96
N ILE A 115 -1.19 -12.66 22.85
CA ILE A 115 -1.35 -12.51 24.31
C ILE A 115 -1.26 -11.04 24.71
N CYS A 116 -0.31 -10.28 24.15
CA CYS A 116 -0.16 -8.86 24.40
C CYS A 116 -1.41 -8.06 24.00
N ILE A 117 -1.98 -8.35 22.82
CA ILE A 117 -3.20 -7.70 22.32
C ILE A 117 -4.42 -8.05 23.19
N VAL A 118 -4.57 -9.32 23.56
CA VAL A 118 -5.66 -9.79 24.44
C VAL A 118 -5.55 -9.17 25.82
N GLY A 119 -4.34 -9.14 26.41
CA GLY A 119 -4.09 -8.52 27.71
C GLY A 119 -4.39 -7.02 27.69
N TRP A 120 -3.94 -6.31 26.64
CA TRP A 120 -4.25 -4.89 26.46
C TRP A 120 -5.76 -4.65 26.32
N THR A 121 -6.44 -5.50 25.55
CA THR A 121 -7.91 -5.43 25.38
C THR A 121 -8.63 -5.64 26.71
N ALA A 122 -8.25 -6.65 27.49
CA ALA A 122 -8.83 -6.91 28.81
C ALA A 122 -8.62 -5.72 29.76
N PHE A 123 -7.42 -5.16 29.79
CA PHE A 123 -7.12 -3.95 30.55
C PHE A 123 -7.98 -2.76 30.12
N ALA A 124 -8.13 -2.55 28.82
CA ALA A 124 -8.91 -1.46 28.26
C ALA A 124 -10.43 -1.58 28.57
N VAL A 125 -10.95 -2.81 28.57
CA VAL A 125 -12.31 -3.14 29.01
C VAL A 125 -12.49 -2.87 30.51
N LEU A 126 -11.56 -3.30 31.34
CA LEU A 126 -11.63 -3.13 32.81
C LEU A 126 -11.50 -1.66 33.24
N SER A 127 -10.85 -0.83 32.44
CA SER A 127 -10.73 0.62 32.68
C SER A 127 -11.94 1.43 32.17
N ASN A 128 -13.05 0.77 31.81
CA ASN A 128 -14.35 1.37 31.46
C ASN A 128 -14.30 2.51 30.41
N SER A 129 -13.34 2.46 29.49
CA SER A 129 -13.19 3.46 28.42
C SER A 129 -14.05 3.10 27.20
N PHE A 130 -15.37 3.22 27.29
CA PHE A 130 -16.29 2.78 26.22
C PHE A 130 -16.91 3.93 25.43
N GLY A 131 -16.73 3.88 24.12
CA GLY A 131 -17.50 4.63 23.13
C GLY A 131 -17.73 3.79 21.86
N PHE A 132 -18.60 4.28 20.97
CA PHE A 132 -18.97 3.54 19.75
C PHE A 132 -17.76 3.29 18.84
N ILE A 133 -16.85 4.26 18.71
CA ILE A 133 -15.68 4.17 17.82
C ILE A 133 -14.65 3.18 18.37
N GLU A 134 -14.47 3.14 19.68
CA GLU A 134 -13.58 2.22 20.38
C GLU A 134 -14.04 0.78 20.19
N ILE A 135 -15.36 0.53 20.23
CA ILE A 135 -15.95 -0.78 19.93
C ILE A 135 -15.69 -1.17 18.47
N VAL A 136 -15.83 -0.23 17.54
CA VAL A 136 -15.52 -0.47 16.12
C VAL A 136 -14.03 -0.79 15.93
N PHE A 137 -13.13 -0.05 16.57
CA PHE A 137 -11.70 -0.31 16.50
C PHE A 137 -11.34 -1.67 17.07
N LEU A 138 -11.87 -2.01 18.25
CA LEU A 138 -11.70 -3.32 18.85
C LEU A 138 -12.20 -4.43 17.92
N GLY A 139 -13.42 -4.31 17.39
CA GLY A 139 -14.01 -5.30 16.48
C GLY A 139 -13.15 -5.52 15.24
N ILE A 140 -12.70 -4.44 14.59
CA ILE A 140 -11.84 -4.51 13.41
C ILE A 140 -10.48 -5.12 13.76
N THR A 141 -9.86 -4.73 14.88
CA THR A 141 -8.58 -5.30 15.33
C THR A 141 -8.71 -6.79 15.65
N LEU A 142 -9.78 -7.23 16.32
CA LEU A 142 -10.02 -8.64 16.62
C LEU A 142 -10.23 -9.47 15.36
N VAL A 143 -11.03 -8.99 14.40
CA VAL A 143 -11.21 -9.65 13.10
C VAL A 143 -9.86 -9.75 12.39
N TRP A 144 -9.11 -8.66 12.35
CA TRP A 144 -7.80 -8.60 11.71
C TRP A 144 -6.81 -9.61 12.33
N VAL A 145 -6.60 -9.58 13.64
CA VAL A 145 -5.66 -10.45 14.35
C VAL A 145 -6.06 -11.92 14.20
N SER A 146 -7.37 -12.20 14.18
CA SER A 146 -7.90 -13.54 13.94
C SER A 146 -7.55 -14.04 12.53
N VAL A 147 -7.80 -13.23 11.50
CA VAL A 147 -7.43 -13.54 10.10
C VAL A 147 -5.92 -13.71 9.97
N TYR A 148 -5.11 -12.80 10.54
CA TYR A 148 -3.65 -12.88 10.52
C TYR A 148 -3.14 -14.17 11.16
N THR A 149 -3.66 -14.53 12.34
CA THR A 149 -3.26 -15.75 13.06
C THR A 149 -3.61 -16.99 12.25
N LEU A 150 -4.84 -17.08 11.72
CA LEU A 150 -5.29 -18.20 10.89
C LEU A 150 -4.44 -18.35 9.62
N GLU A 151 -4.17 -17.25 8.91
CA GLU A 151 -3.31 -17.25 7.72
C GLU A 151 -1.90 -17.71 8.06
N THR A 152 -1.35 -17.21 9.17
CA THR A 152 0.02 -17.55 9.57
C THR A 152 0.17 -19.03 9.95
N ILE A 153 -0.87 -19.63 10.56
CA ILE A 153 -0.95 -21.06 10.86
C ILE A 153 -1.08 -21.87 9.57
N ARG A 154 -1.93 -21.45 8.64
CA ARG A 154 -2.16 -22.13 7.35
C ARG A 154 -0.94 -22.09 6.42
N GLN A 155 -0.13 -21.05 6.50
CA GLN A 155 1.09 -20.92 5.71
C GLN A 155 2.22 -21.77 6.31
N THR A 156 2.20 -23.09 6.09
CA THR A 156 3.26 -24.01 6.55
C THR A 156 4.32 -24.29 5.50
N ASN A 157 3.99 -24.15 4.22
CA ASN A 157 4.86 -24.59 3.13
C ASN A 157 5.62 -23.40 2.53
N SER A 158 6.95 -23.48 2.61
CA SER A 158 7.83 -22.65 1.79
C SER A 158 7.57 -22.93 0.32
N HIS A 159 7.73 -21.91 -0.52
CA HIS A 159 7.62 -22.05 -1.97
C HIS A 159 8.70 -21.19 -2.62
N CYS A 160 9.69 -21.84 -3.22
CA CYS A 160 10.70 -21.17 -4.02
C CYS A 160 10.13 -20.97 -5.44
N PRO A 161 9.82 -19.74 -5.85
CA PRO A 161 9.29 -19.50 -7.19
C PRO A 161 10.37 -19.83 -8.24
N GLN A 162 9.97 -20.39 -9.38
CA GLN A 162 10.85 -20.62 -10.53
C GLN A 162 10.36 -19.82 -11.74
N LYS A 163 9.04 -19.76 -11.95
CA LYS A 163 8.39 -19.00 -13.01
C LYS A 163 7.27 -18.13 -12.43
N VAL A 164 7.49 -16.82 -12.44
CA VAL A 164 6.58 -15.82 -11.90
C VAL A 164 5.81 -15.13 -13.03
N ASP A 165 4.49 -15.15 -12.94
CA ASP A 165 3.62 -14.25 -13.70
C ASP A 165 3.38 -12.97 -12.90
N LEU A 166 3.75 -11.82 -13.46
CA LEU A 166 3.55 -10.53 -12.84
C LEU A 166 2.44 -9.76 -13.59
N ILE A 167 1.31 -9.52 -12.93
CA ILE A 167 0.30 -8.56 -13.42
C ILE A 167 0.70 -7.17 -12.96
N LEU A 168 1.11 -6.31 -13.90
CA LEU A 168 1.56 -4.94 -13.64
C LEU A 168 0.51 -3.92 -14.11
N CYS A 169 -0.12 -3.25 -13.16
CA CYS A 169 -0.92 -2.05 -13.37
C CYS A 169 -0.06 -0.82 -12.98
N SER A 170 0.18 0.14 -13.88
CA SER A 170 1.03 1.31 -13.60
C SER A 170 0.74 2.48 -14.54
N PHE A 171 0.04 3.51 -14.06
CA PHE A 171 -0.29 4.67 -14.91
C PHE A 171 0.83 5.70 -14.90
N SER A 172 1.34 6.08 -13.74
CA SER A 172 2.37 7.12 -13.63
C SER A 172 3.80 6.60 -13.79
N GLY A 173 4.01 5.29 -13.95
CA GLY A 173 5.33 4.66 -13.97
C GLY A 173 5.93 4.38 -12.59
N ASN A 174 5.34 4.89 -11.51
CA ASN A 174 5.81 4.69 -10.14
C ASN A 174 5.84 3.21 -9.74
N THR A 175 4.70 2.52 -9.90
CA THR A 175 4.58 1.09 -9.57
C THR A 175 5.49 0.24 -10.44
N GLY A 176 5.63 0.56 -11.72
CA GLY A 176 6.54 -0.22 -12.58
C GLY A 176 8.02 -0.01 -12.25
N HIS A 177 8.46 1.16 -11.78
CA HIS A 177 9.82 1.33 -11.23
C HIS A 177 10.01 0.50 -9.96
N TYR A 178 9.03 0.55 -9.05
CA TYR A 178 9.06 -0.23 -7.81
C TYR A 178 9.17 -1.73 -8.09
N VAL A 179 8.42 -2.21 -9.08
CA VAL A 179 8.40 -3.62 -9.45
C VAL A 179 9.65 -4.02 -10.23
N GLU A 180 10.20 -3.16 -11.11
CA GLU A 180 11.48 -3.43 -11.78
C GLU A 180 12.55 -3.77 -10.75
N LYS A 181 12.67 -2.99 -9.66
CA LYS A 181 13.64 -3.26 -8.59
C LYS A 181 13.42 -4.59 -7.87
N PHE A 182 12.18 -5.06 -7.77
CA PHE A 182 11.88 -6.38 -7.22
C PHE A 182 12.27 -7.48 -8.20
N THR A 183 11.89 -7.34 -9.47
CA THR A 183 12.10 -8.35 -10.51
C THR A 183 13.56 -8.49 -10.94
N ASP A 184 14.32 -7.39 -10.95
CA ASP A 184 15.78 -7.41 -11.18
C ASP A 184 16.44 -8.40 -10.21
N THR A 185 16.08 -8.32 -8.92
CA THR A 185 16.59 -9.24 -7.90
C THR A 185 16.11 -10.68 -8.10
N LEU A 186 14.88 -10.91 -8.59
CA LEU A 186 14.42 -12.27 -8.88
C LEU A 186 15.22 -12.89 -10.04
N GLN A 187 15.44 -12.12 -11.10
CA GLN A 187 16.19 -12.56 -12.27
C GLN A 187 17.67 -12.82 -11.95
N GLU A 188 18.27 -12.02 -11.06
CA GLU A 188 19.61 -12.29 -10.49
C GLU A 188 19.70 -13.62 -9.71
N ASN A 189 18.56 -14.19 -9.30
CA ASN A 189 18.47 -15.48 -8.62
C ASN A 189 17.85 -16.56 -9.52
N ASP A 190 18.01 -16.42 -10.84
CA ASP A 190 17.58 -17.38 -11.88
C ASP A 190 16.06 -17.66 -11.94
N ILE A 191 15.24 -16.74 -11.40
CA ILE A 191 13.78 -16.84 -11.46
C ILE A 191 13.30 -16.18 -12.76
N THR A 192 12.54 -16.92 -13.55
CA THR A 192 11.92 -16.39 -14.77
C THR A 192 10.73 -15.51 -14.39
N VAL A 193 10.68 -14.28 -14.91
CA VAL A 193 9.56 -13.35 -14.68
C VAL A 193 8.90 -12.97 -16.00
N ILE A 194 7.61 -13.23 -16.14
CA ILE A 194 6.79 -12.81 -17.28
C ILE A 194 5.90 -11.65 -16.84
N VAL A 195 6.05 -10.49 -17.49
CA VAL A 195 5.33 -9.27 -17.12
C VAL A 195 4.10 -9.06 -18.02
N HIS A 196 2.92 -9.21 -17.43
CA HIS A 196 1.62 -8.95 -18.03
C HIS A 196 1.16 -7.53 -17.69
N ARG A 197 1.19 -6.64 -18.68
CA ARG A 197 0.88 -5.21 -18.48
C ARG A 197 -0.62 -4.94 -18.53
N PHE A 198 -1.23 -4.73 -17.37
CA PHE A 198 -2.65 -4.39 -17.24
C PHE A 198 -2.89 -2.92 -17.61
N HIS A 199 -3.47 -2.69 -18.79
CA HIS A 199 -3.88 -1.35 -19.24
C HIS A 199 -5.40 -1.23 -19.39
N ARG A 200 -5.98 -2.01 -20.31
CA ARG A 200 -7.42 -2.04 -20.62
C ARG A 200 -7.93 -3.43 -20.32
N LYS A 201 -8.97 -3.51 -19.49
CA LYS A 201 -9.53 -4.79 -19.04
C LYS A 201 -10.00 -5.64 -20.22
N GLU A 202 -10.68 -5.02 -21.18
CA GLU A 202 -11.27 -5.68 -22.35
C GLU A 202 -10.22 -6.27 -23.30
N GLU A 203 -8.99 -5.74 -23.28
CA GLU A 203 -7.87 -6.19 -24.12
C GLU A 203 -6.88 -7.08 -23.33
N PHE A 204 -7.11 -7.31 -22.03
CA PHE A 204 -6.15 -7.98 -21.14
C PHE A 204 -6.50 -9.45 -20.92
N ALA A 205 -5.84 -10.33 -21.68
CA ALA A 205 -5.98 -11.78 -21.60
C ALA A 205 -4.60 -12.45 -21.39
N PRO A 206 -4.03 -12.41 -20.18
CA PRO A 206 -2.70 -12.95 -19.92
C PRO A 206 -2.71 -14.48 -19.87
N ILE A 207 -1.62 -15.10 -20.31
CA ILE A 207 -1.33 -16.52 -20.05
C ILE A 207 -0.59 -16.61 -18.73
N LEU A 208 -1.24 -17.18 -17.70
CA LEU A 208 -0.71 -17.24 -16.33
C LEU A 208 -0.29 -18.67 -15.96
N ASP A 209 0.74 -19.19 -16.64
CA ASP A 209 1.24 -20.57 -16.51
C ASP A 209 2.41 -20.74 -15.52
N GLY A 210 2.89 -19.66 -14.93
CA GLY A 210 3.89 -19.65 -13.87
C GLY A 210 3.43 -20.33 -12.59
N ASP A 211 4.39 -20.76 -11.77
CA ASP A 211 4.12 -21.36 -10.46
C ASP A 211 3.68 -20.33 -9.41
N THR A 212 3.93 -19.05 -9.65
CA THR A 212 3.64 -17.96 -8.71
C THR A 212 3.06 -16.75 -9.42
N LEU A 213 2.07 -16.10 -8.80
CA LEU A 213 1.54 -14.82 -9.27
C LEU A 213 2.13 -13.67 -8.45
N ILE A 214 2.55 -12.58 -9.10
CA ILE A 214 2.73 -11.28 -8.46
C ILE A 214 1.67 -10.33 -8.99
N LEU A 215 0.93 -9.69 -8.09
CA LEU A 215 -0.02 -8.64 -8.42
C LEU A 215 0.57 -7.30 -8.02
N ALA A 216 0.76 -6.39 -9.00
CA ALA A 216 1.31 -5.07 -8.78
C ALA A 216 0.38 -3.93 -9.22
N PHE A 217 0.11 -2.96 -8.33
CA PHE A 217 -0.78 -1.83 -8.65
C PHE A 217 -0.49 -0.53 -7.86
N PRO A 218 -0.84 0.64 -8.41
CA PRO A 218 -0.91 1.88 -7.63
C PRO A 218 -2.20 1.90 -6.81
N VAL A 219 -2.14 2.46 -5.61
CA VAL A 219 -3.34 2.74 -4.82
C VAL A 219 -4.09 3.93 -5.43
N SER A 220 -5.41 3.78 -5.59
CA SER A 220 -6.31 4.84 -6.08
C SER A 220 -7.51 4.91 -5.14
N GLY A 221 -7.69 6.06 -4.48
CA GLY A 221 -8.71 6.22 -3.43
C GLY A 221 -8.58 5.17 -2.32
N TRP A 222 -7.38 4.94 -1.80
CA TRP A 222 -7.11 3.98 -0.70
C TRP A 222 -7.50 2.51 -0.98
N LYS A 223 -7.74 2.15 -2.25
CA LYS A 223 -8.03 0.78 -2.71
C LYS A 223 -7.25 0.43 -3.99
N PRO A 224 -7.25 -0.83 -4.46
CA PRO A 224 -6.81 -1.13 -5.80
C PRO A 224 -7.69 -0.41 -6.82
N PRO A 225 -7.17 -0.04 -7.99
CA PRO A 225 -7.95 0.69 -8.96
C PRO A 225 -9.18 -0.11 -9.46
N TRP A 226 -10.35 0.51 -9.63
CA TRP A 226 -11.60 -0.24 -9.82
C TRP A 226 -11.67 -1.16 -11.08
N PRO A 227 -11.08 -0.87 -12.25
CA PRO A 227 -11.04 -1.79 -13.38
C PRO A 227 -10.16 -3.02 -13.09
N LEU A 228 -9.10 -2.84 -12.30
CA LEU A 228 -8.30 -3.97 -11.81
C LEU A 228 -9.12 -4.82 -10.85
N ILE A 229 -9.87 -4.21 -9.93
CA ILE A 229 -10.82 -4.94 -9.07
C ILE A 229 -11.82 -5.73 -9.92
N GLU A 230 -12.42 -5.11 -10.94
CA GLU A 230 -13.35 -5.81 -11.83
C GLU A 230 -12.70 -7.00 -12.55
N TYR A 231 -11.47 -6.84 -13.05
CA TYR A 231 -10.71 -7.94 -13.65
C TYR A 231 -10.44 -9.06 -12.65
N LEU A 232 -9.94 -8.73 -11.45
CA LEU A 232 -9.64 -9.71 -10.40
C LEU A 232 -10.89 -10.51 -10.00
N LEU A 233 -12.06 -9.85 -9.93
CA LEU A 233 -13.33 -10.48 -9.59
C LEU A 233 -13.93 -11.34 -10.71
N ARG A 234 -13.82 -10.92 -11.97
CA ARG A 234 -14.58 -11.51 -13.08
C ARG A 234 -13.74 -12.36 -14.00
N ASP A 235 -12.51 -11.93 -14.30
CA ASP A 235 -11.74 -12.47 -15.41
C ASP A 235 -10.44 -13.16 -14.98
N LEU A 236 -9.91 -12.87 -13.77
CA LEU A 236 -8.74 -13.58 -13.26
C LEU A 236 -9.02 -15.09 -13.15
N PRO A 237 -8.20 -15.98 -13.75
CA PRO A 237 -8.38 -17.42 -13.65
C PRO A 237 -8.35 -17.93 -12.20
N SER A 238 -8.93 -19.10 -11.95
CA SER A 238 -8.83 -19.75 -10.64
C SER A 238 -7.37 -20.08 -10.30
N GLY A 239 -6.93 -19.68 -9.11
CA GLY A 239 -5.58 -19.90 -8.62
C GLY A 239 -5.28 -21.34 -8.22
N LYS A 240 -6.30 -22.13 -7.83
CA LYS A 240 -6.13 -23.54 -7.39
C LYS A 240 -5.00 -23.76 -6.36
N GLY A 241 -4.86 -22.83 -5.41
CA GLY A 241 -3.80 -22.84 -4.39
C GLY A 241 -2.48 -22.18 -4.81
N LYS A 242 -2.38 -21.66 -6.04
CA LYS A 242 -1.17 -20.99 -6.55
C LYS A 242 -0.72 -19.87 -5.60
N PRO A 243 0.56 -19.85 -5.19
CA PRO A 243 1.15 -18.77 -4.42
C PRO A 243 0.97 -17.41 -5.10
N ALA A 244 0.71 -16.38 -4.30
CA ALA A 244 0.63 -15.00 -4.78
C ALA A 244 1.39 -14.02 -3.88
N PHE A 245 2.01 -13.00 -4.47
CA PHE A 245 2.63 -11.89 -3.75
C PHE A 245 2.03 -10.56 -4.22
N ILE A 246 1.84 -9.61 -3.32
CA ILE A 246 1.22 -8.31 -3.65
C ILE A 246 2.25 -7.20 -3.53
N LEU A 247 2.45 -6.43 -4.59
CA LEU A 247 3.28 -5.23 -4.61
C LEU A 247 2.42 -4.00 -4.90
N TYR A 248 2.60 -2.92 -4.15
CA TYR A 248 1.84 -1.72 -4.45
C TYR A 248 2.57 -0.44 -4.06
N THR A 249 2.12 0.68 -4.61
CA THR A 249 2.70 2.00 -4.34
C THR A 249 1.62 3.00 -4.00
N SER A 250 1.89 3.91 -3.08
CA SER A 250 0.94 4.95 -2.67
C SER A 250 1.65 6.22 -2.24
N ALA A 251 0.90 7.31 -2.08
CA ALA A 251 1.33 8.50 -1.36
C ALA A 251 0.93 8.48 0.13
N GLY A 252 0.24 7.43 0.60
CA GLY A 252 -0.19 7.22 1.98
C GLY A 252 -1.44 6.33 2.13
N GLY A 253 -1.71 5.84 3.34
CA GLY A 253 -2.89 5.06 3.70
C GLY A 253 -3.19 3.83 2.83
N PRO A 254 -2.23 2.99 2.40
CA PRO A 254 -2.48 2.02 1.34
C PRO A 254 -2.85 0.63 1.84
N GLU A 255 -2.85 0.42 3.14
CA GLU A 255 -2.92 -0.90 3.75
C GLU A 255 -4.25 -1.61 3.51
N ASN A 256 -5.37 -0.88 3.57
CA ASN A 256 -6.67 -1.43 3.18
C ASN A 256 -6.70 -1.83 1.69
N ALA A 257 -5.89 -1.20 0.82
CA ALA A 257 -5.76 -1.63 -0.56
C ALA A 257 -5.08 -3.01 -0.68
N GLY A 258 -4.06 -3.24 0.16
CA GLY A 258 -3.41 -4.55 0.30
C GLY A 258 -4.38 -5.61 0.82
N PHE A 259 -5.21 -5.28 1.81
CA PHE A 259 -6.24 -6.18 2.34
C PHE A 259 -7.29 -6.55 1.28
N ILE A 260 -7.80 -5.57 0.54
CA ILE A 260 -8.77 -5.81 -0.55
C ILE A 260 -8.14 -6.71 -1.63
N ALA A 261 -6.91 -6.43 -2.06
CA ALA A 261 -6.23 -7.26 -3.04
C ALA A 261 -6.02 -8.70 -2.53
N TRP A 262 -5.67 -8.87 -1.25
CA TRP A 262 -5.60 -10.18 -0.61
C TRP A 262 -6.94 -10.91 -0.66
N THR A 263 -8.04 -10.26 -0.28
CA THR A 263 -9.38 -10.86 -0.31
C THR A 263 -9.77 -11.30 -1.72
N LEU A 264 -9.52 -10.46 -2.73
CA LEU A 264 -9.81 -10.77 -4.12
C LEU A 264 -9.03 -11.99 -4.62
N LEU A 265 -7.74 -12.07 -4.30
CA LEU A 265 -6.91 -13.22 -4.66
C LEU A 265 -7.34 -14.49 -3.91
N ALA A 266 -7.63 -14.40 -2.61
CA ALA A 266 -8.10 -15.52 -1.80
C ALA A 266 -9.45 -16.07 -2.32
N LEU A 267 -10.40 -15.20 -2.67
CA LEU A 267 -11.68 -15.59 -3.28
C LEU A 267 -11.49 -16.28 -4.65
N ARG A 268 -10.41 -15.96 -5.36
CA ARG A 268 -10.03 -16.64 -6.61
C ARG A 268 -9.22 -17.92 -6.38
N GLY A 269 -9.00 -18.32 -5.14
CA GLY A 269 -8.29 -19.54 -4.78
C GLY A 269 -6.76 -19.41 -4.84
N TYR A 270 -6.20 -18.19 -4.79
CA TYR A 270 -4.76 -18.00 -4.64
C TYR A 270 -4.37 -17.99 -3.16
N ARG A 271 -3.14 -18.43 -2.86
CA ARG A 271 -2.56 -18.37 -1.53
C ARG A 271 -1.58 -17.21 -1.43
N VAL A 272 -2.00 -16.12 -0.81
CA VAL A 272 -1.14 -14.93 -0.70
C VAL A 272 -0.04 -15.16 0.35
N ILE A 273 1.21 -15.25 -0.10
CA ILE A 273 2.37 -15.59 0.72
C ILE A 273 3.14 -14.37 1.25
N GLY A 274 2.78 -13.18 0.79
CA GLY A 274 3.33 -11.94 1.30
C GLY A 274 2.85 -10.72 0.53
N ARG A 275 3.18 -9.55 1.06
CA ARG A 275 2.91 -8.27 0.42
C ARG A 275 3.98 -7.26 0.79
N LEU A 276 4.15 -6.25 -0.04
CA LEU A 276 4.98 -5.10 0.26
C LEU A 276 4.50 -3.86 -0.49
N TRP A 277 4.72 -2.69 0.11
CA TRP A 277 4.48 -1.43 -0.56
C TRP A 277 5.50 -0.36 -0.16
N SER A 278 5.55 0.72 -0.93
CA SER A 278 6.38 1.88 -0.63
C SER A 278 5.75 3.20 -1.11
N THR A 279 6.19 4.28 -0.49
CA THR A 279 5.78 5.65 -0.77
C THR A 279 6.39 6.14 -2.08
N TYR A 280 5.53 6.60 -2.98
CA TYR A 280 5.89 7.17 -4.28
C TYR A 280 5.14 8.48 -4.51
N PRO A 281 5.59 9.30 -5.48
CA PRO A 281 4.97 10.58 -5.79
C PRO A 281 3.46 10.50 -6.03
N LEU A 282 2.72 11.41 -5.41
CA LEU A 282 1.28 11.56 -5.57
C LEU A 282 0.94 11.97 -7.01
N ASN A 283 -0.01 11.28 -7.65
CA ASN A 283 -0.40 11.53 -9.03
C ASN A 283 -1.77 12.24 -9.17
N VAL A 284 -2.35 12.71 -8.06
CA VAL A 284 -3.62 13.45 -8.04
C VAL A 284 -3.31 14.94 -7.98
N PRO A 285 -3.52 15.72 -9.05
CA PRO A 285 -3.12 17.12 -9.09
C PRO A 285 -3.80 17.97 -8.01
N THR A 286 -5.04 17.69 -7.62
CA THR A 286 -5.79 18.49 -6.62
C THR A 286 -5.06 18.65 -5.31
N PHE A 287 -4.38 17.58 -4.89
CA PHE A 287 -3.64 17.54 -3.64
C PHE A 287 -2.21 18.08 -3.81
N ARG A 288 -1.82 18.44 -5.03
CA ARG A 288 -0.52 19.02 -5.36
C ARG A 288 -0.57 20.55 -5.35
N ILE A 289 -0.98 21.12 -4.22
CA ILE A 289 -1.19 22.58 -4.04
C ILE A 289 0.17 23.28 -3.86
N GLY A 290 0.29 24.50 -4.37
CA GLY A 290 1.49 25.34 -4.23
C GLY A 290 2.44 25.28 -5.45
N PRO A 291 3.68 25.75 -5.28
CA PRO A 291 4.60 25.96 -6.39
C PRO A 291 5.17 24.65 -6.94
N LYS A 292 5.50 24.64 -8.24
CA LYS A 292 6.11 23.47 -8.92
C LYS A 292 7.47 23.07 -8.33
N SER A 293 8.23 24.01 -7.76
CA SER A 293 9.53 23.72 -7.12
C SER A 293 9.36 22.85 -5.89
N LEU A 294 8.35 23.13 -5.06
CA LEU A 294 8.03 22.33 -3.87
C LEU A 294 7.76 20.88 -4.25
N TRP A 295 6.89 20.65 -5.24
CA TRP A 295 6.57 19.29 -5.67
C TRP A 295 7.73 18.58 -6.35
N ARG A 296 8.59 19.29 -7.10
CA ARG A 296 9.83 18.70 -7.64
C ARG A 296 10.77 18.24 -6.52
N PHE A 297 10.84 18.97 -5.42
CA PHE A 297 11.60 18.60 -4.23
C PHE A 297 10.97 17.40 -3.52
N ILE A 298 9.67 17.42 -3.21
CA ILE A 298 8.97 16.28 -2.57
C ILE A 298 9.08 15.01 -3.42
N ASP A 299 8.84 15.13 -4.74
CA ASP A 299 8.92 14.01 -5.66
C ASP A 299 10.34 13.43 -5.75
N SER A 300 11.40 14.23 -5.50
CA SER A 300 12.79 13.75 -5.56
C SER A 300 13.16 12.86 -4.36
N LEU A 301 12.52 13.08 -3.20
CA LEU A 301 12.72 12.32 -1.97
C LEU A 301 12.15 10.90 -2.02
N THR A 302 11.13 10.65 -2.87
CA THR A 302 10.42 9.37 -2.95
C THR A 302 10.72 8.62 -4.25
N PRO A 303 10.99 7.29 -4.22
CA PRO A 303 11.03 6.44 -3.03
C PRO A 303 12.25 6.71 -2.16
N PHE A 304 12.10 6.52 -0.85
CA PHE A 304 13.22 6.62 0.07
C PHE A 304 14.23 5.50 -0.20
N LYS A 305 15.53 5.81 -0.19
CA LYS A 305 16.60 4.81 -0.42
C LYS A 305 16.43 3.56 0.45
N LYS A 306 16.10 3.77 1.73
CA LYS A 306 15.89 2.71 2.72
C LYS A 306 14.70 1.80 2.39
N ASP A 307 13.64 2.33 1.77
CA ASP A 307 12.51 1.50 1.32
C ASP A 307 12.89 0.61 0.14
N ILE A 308 13.77 1.09 -0.76
CA ILE A 308 14.30 0.28 -1.87
C ILE A 308 15.28 -0.79 -1.36
N GLU A 309 16.12 -0.47 -0.38
CA GLU A 309 16.96 -1.49 0.29
C GLU A 309 16.09 -2.57 0.96
N PHE A 310 14.99 -2.18 1.60
CA PHE A 310 14.04 -3.13 2.18
C PHE A 310 13.33 -3.97 1.10
N LEU A 311 12.90 -3.36 0.00
CA LEU A 311 12.35 -4.07 -1.16
C LEU A 311 13.29 -5.16 -1.68
N ILE A 312 14.58 -4.84 -1.88
CA ILE A 312 15.58 -5.80 -2.35
C ILE A 312 15.77 -6.93 -1.33
N THR A 313 15.74 -6.61 -0.03
CA THR A 313 15.81 -7.62 1.04
C THR A 313 14.61 -8.57 0.95
N VAL A 314 13.41 -8.05 0.81
CA VAL A 314 12.19 -8.85 0.65
C VAL A 314 12.22 -9.68 -0.63
N ALA A 315 12.72 -9.14 -1.74
CA ALA A 315 12.87 -9.88 -2.99
C ALA A 315 13.81 -11.09 -2.83
N LYS A 316 14.94 -10.93 -2.11
CA LYS A 316 15.89 -12.02 -1.81
C LYS A 316 15.32 -13.07 -0.87
N GLU A 317 14.48 -12.67 0.09
CA GLU A 317 13.82 -13.61 0.98
C GLU A 317 12.71 -14.37 0.24
N PHE A 318 11.96 -13.68 -0.62
CA PHE A 318 10.94 -14.25 -1.49
C PHE A 318 11.53 -15.26 -2.48
N SER A 319 12.67 -14.95 -3.11
CA SER A 319 13.35 -15.87 -4.03
C SER A 319 13.78 -17.17 -3.35
N ARG A 320 14.05 -17.15 -2.04
CA ARG A 320 14.37 -18.33 -1.23
C ARG A 320 13.14 -19.07 -0.70
N GLY A 321 11.94 -18.59 -1.02
CA GLY A 321 10.68 -19.13 -0.51
C GLY A 321 10.45 -18.90 0.98
N GLU A 322 11.10 -17.90 1.56
CA GLU A 322 10.92 -17.50 2.95
C GLU A 322 9.64 -16.66 3.12
N LYS A 323 9.00 -16.74 4.30
CA LYS A 323 7.99 -15.75 4.70
C LYS A 323 8.64 -14.37 4.78
N THR A 324 8.09 -13.39 4.07
CA THR A 324 8.69 -12.06 3.95
C THR A 324 7.67 -10.96 3.65
N GLY A 325 8.13 -9.71 3.64
CA GLY A 325 7.31 -8.53 3.45
C GLY A 325 6.60 -8.11 4.74
N LEU A 326 5.40 -7.57 4.57
CA LEU A 326 4.52 -7.11 5.64
C LEU A 326 3.41 -8.15 5.89
N PRO A 327 3.01 -8.38 7.16
CA PRO A 327 1.84 -9.21 7.48
C PRO A 327 0.59 -8.59 6.88
N LEU A 328 -0.48 -9.33 6.62
CA LEU A 328 -1.77 -8.69 6.28
C LEU A 328 -2.17 -7.72 7.39
N ILE A 329 -2.55 -6.48 7.06
CA ILE A 329 -3.06 -5.47 8.00
C ILE A 329 -4.42 -4.98 7.50
N LEU A 330 -5.42 -4.97 8.38
CA LEU A 330 -6.72 -4.34 8.14
C LEU A 330 -6.81 -3.12 9.06
N TRP A 331 -6.85 -1.93 8.47
CA TRP A 331 -6.98 -0.70 9.23
C TRP A 331 -8.43 -0.37 9.53
N PRO A 332 -8.74 0.09 10.77
CA PRO A 332 -10.03 0.64 11.12
C PRO A 332 -10.36 2.00 10.46
N THR A 333 -9.55 2.50 9.52
CA THR A 333 -9.82 3.77 8.86
C THR A 333 -10.93 3.62 7.80
N PRO A 334 -11.91 4.54 7.73
CA PRO A 334 -12.97 4.48 6.73
C PRO A 334 -12.51 4.95 5.34
N LEU A 335 -11.23 5.28 5.15
CA LEU A 335 -10.70 5.88 3.92
C LEU A 335 -10.94 5.00 2.69
N ALA A 336 -10.81 3.68 2.81
CA ALA A 336 -11.12 2.76 1.72
C ALA A 336 -12.62 2.75 1.36
N LEU A 337 -13.51 2.89 2.35
CA LEU A 337 -14.97 3.01 2.12
C LEU A 337 -15.29 4.30 1.37
N LEU A 338 -14.71 5.43 1.78
CA LEU A 338 -14.79 6.69 1.04
C LEU A 338 -14.25 6.53 -0.39
N GLY A 339 -13.17 5.77 -0.54
CA GLY A 339 -12.62 5.36 -1.82
C GLY A 339 -13.63 4.65 -2.71
N PHE A 340 -14.33 3.64 -2.19
CA PHE A 340 -15.40 2.95 -2.94
C PHE A 340 -16.59 3.86 -3.25
N LEU A 341 -16.95 4.76 -2.33
CA LEU A 341 -18.08 5.66 -2.49
C LEU A 341 -17.79 6.74 -3.53
N LEU A 342 -16.57 7.31 -3.55
CA LEU A 342 -16.20 8.43 -4.41
C LEU A 342 -15.54 7.98 -5.73
N ASP A 343 -14.80 6.87 -5.74
CA ASP A 343 -14.12 6.33 -6.92
C ASP A 343 -14.69 4.97 -7.33
N ASN A 344 -15.80 5.03 -8.09
CA ASN A 344 -16.42 3.86 -8.69
C ASN A 344 -16.99 4.16 -10.08
N ARG A 345 -17.28 3.12 -10.86
CA ARG A 345 -17.75 3.23 -12.24
C ARG A 345 -18.96 4.15 -12.42
N TRP A 346 -19.89 4.16 -11.47
CA TRP A 346 -21.13 4.94 -11.53
C TRP A 346 -20.86 6.41 -11.23
N ILE A 347 -20.31 6.72 -10.05
CA ILE A 347 -19.99 8.09 -9.65
C ILE A 347 -19.05 8.74 -10.66
N ASN A 348 -18.04 7.99 -11.13
CA ASN A 348 -17.06 8.53 -12.05
C ASN A 348 -17.62 8.85 -13.45
N ARG A 349 -18.75 8.25 -13.83
CA ARG A 349 -19.45 8.57 -15.08
C ARG A 349 -20.13 9.94 -15.02
N PHE A 350 -20.64 10.31 -13.84
CA PHE A 350 -21.43 11.53 -13.68
C PHE A 350 -20.60 12.71 -13.19
N LEU A 351 -19.74 12.47 -12.20
CA LEU A 351 -19.02 13.52 -11.48
C LEU A 351 -17.76 14.00 -12.20
N TYR A 352 -16.96 13.08 -12.72
CA TYR A 352 -15.60 13.38 -13.18
C TYR A 352 -15.51 13.68 -14.68
N ARG A 353 -15.67 14.97 -14.99
CA ARG A 353 -15.61 15.51 -16.36
C ARG A 353 -14.22 16.05 -16.68
N THR A 354 -13.57 15.39 -17.64
CA THR A 354 -12.32 15.86 -18.23
C THR A 354 -12.64 16.75 -19.43
N TYR A 355 -11.93 17.86 -19.56
CA TYR A 355 -12.08 18.80 -20.67
C TYR A 355 -10.71 19.30 -21.15
N VAL A 356 -10.72 19.98 -22.30
CA VAL A 356 -9.51 20.41 -23.00
C VAL A 356 -9.44 21.92 -23.05
N TRP A 357 -8.33 22.49 -22.63
CA TRP A 357 -7.97 23.87 -22.93
C TRP A 357 -7.53 23.98 -24.39
N ARG A 358 -8.47 24.32 -25.26
CA ARG A 358 -8.29 24.35 -26.72
C ARG A 358 -7.05 25.12 -27.15
N ARG A 359 -6.79 26.29 -26.54
CA ARG A 359 -5.61 27.13 -26.84
C ARG A 359 -4.25 26.45 -26.60
N ARG A 360 -4.20 25.38 -25.81
CA ARG A 360 -2.98 24.61 -25.52
C ARG A 360 -2.93 23.27 -26.25
N CYS A 361 -4.05 22.80 -26.78
CA CYS A 361 -4.10 21.49 -27.42
C CYS A 361 -3.44 21.56 -28.80
N ILE A 362 -2.62 20.56 -29.11
CA ILE A 362 -1.90 20.44 -30.39
C ILE A 362 -2.36 19.22 -31.20
N GLY A 363 -3.50 18.62 -30.86
CA GLY A 363 -4.04 17.46 -31.59
C GLY A 363 -3.20 16.19 -31.57
N CYS A 364 -2.30 16.03 -30.60
CA CYS A 364 -1.36 14.88 -30.56
C CYS A 364 -1.99 13.52 -30.19
N ASN A 365 -3.29 13.47 -29.85
CA ASN A 365 -4.03 12.27 -29.45
C ASN A 365 -3.42 11.45 -28.29
N PHE A 366 -2.48 12.01 -27.53
CA PHE A 366 -1.88 11.34 -26.38
C PHE A 366 -2.92 10.82 -25.37
N CYS A 367 -3.93 11.63 -25.04
CA CYS A 367 -4.94 11.25 -24.06
C CYS A 367 -5.82 10.07 -24.51
N GLU A 368 -6.02 9.90 -25.81
CA GLU A 368 -6.80 8.81 -26.40
C GLU A 368 -6.05 7.49 -26.28
N ASN A 369 -4.79 7.47 -26.73
CA ASN A 369 -3.92 6.29 -26.63
C ASN A 369 -3.64 5.89 -25.17
N TYR A 370 -3.54 6.89 -24.29
CA TYR A 370 -3.26 6.67 -22.88
C TYR A 370 -4.49 6.18 -22.07
N CYS A 371 -5.72 6.44 -22.52
CA CYS A 371 -6.90 6.18 -21.69
C CYS A 371 -7.17 4.66 -21.54
N PRO A 372 -7.16 4.11 -20.30
CA PRO A 372 -7.38 2.68 -20.08
C PRO A 372 -8.84 2.24 -20.21
N ILE A 373 -9.75 3.18 -20.50
CA ILE A 373 -11.19 2.91 -20.69
C ILE A 373 -11.72 3.55 -21.99
N ASN A 374 -10.81 3.89 -22.92
CA ASN A 374 -11.15 4.39 -24.27
C ASN A 374 -12.21 5.50 -24.29
N ARG A 375 -12.13 6.44 -23.33
CA ARG A 375 -13.19 7.43 -23.13
C ARG A 375 -13.12 8.64 -24.07
N PHE A 376 -12.05 8.79 -24.85
CA PHE A 376 -11.84 9.96 -25.70
C PHE A 376 -12.08 9.60 -27.17
N SER A 377 -12.76 10.49 -27.90
CA SER A 377 -12.85 10.45 -29.35
C SER A 377 -12.38 11.78 -29.96
N SER A 378 -11.60 11.70 -31.03
CA SER A 378 -10.96 12.86 -31.67
C SER A 378 -11.56 13.12 -33.06
N GLU A 379 -12.81 13.58 -33.12
CA GLU A 379 -13.53 13.88 -34.38
C GLU A 379 -12.96 15.12 -35.14
N SER A 380 -12.17 15.97 -34.48
CA SER A 380 -11.70 17.27 -35.04
C SER A 380 -10.30 17.67 -34.54
N GLY A 381 -9.48 16.69 -34.16
CA GLY A 381 -8.18 16.94 -33.50
C GLY A 381 -8.28 17.46 -32.05
N ILE A 382 -9.49 17.71 -31.54
CA ILE A 382 -9.74 18.04 -30.13
C ILE A 382 -10.43 16.85 -29.46
N PRO A 383 -9.82 16.24 -28.44
CA PRO A 383 -10.38 15.05 -27.80
C PRO A 383 -11.62 15.40 -26.98
N LYS A 384 -12.71 14.68 -27.20
CA LYS A 384 -13.96 14.79 -26.42
C LYS A 384 -14.08 13.58 -25.49
N ALA A 385 -14.25 13.84 -24.19
CA ALA A 385 -14.46 12.78 -23.21
C ALA A 385 -15.93 12.34 -23.17
N LYS A 386 -16.20 11.04 -23.24
CA LYS A 386 -17.53 10.43 -23.09
C LYS A 386 -17.46 9.26 -22.09
N GLY A 387 -18.54 8.99 -21.38
CA GLY A 387 -18.61 7.85 -20.44
C GLY A 387 -17.77 8.02 -19.16
N THR A 388 -17.44 6.89 -18.54
CA THR A 388 -16.80 6.79 -17.22
C THR A 388 -15.39 7.40 -17.21
N CYS A 389 -14.96 7.93 -16.06
CA CYS A 389 -13.55 8.23 -15.78
C CYS A 389 -12.93 7.15 -14.90
N TYR A 390 -11.67 6.82 -15.12
CA TYR A 390 -10.96 5.92 -14.23
C TYR A 390 -10.19 6.64 -13.11
N LEU A 391 -10.04 7.96 -13.17
CA LEU A 391 -9.22 8.72 -12.20
C LEU A 391 -7.75 8.28 -12.11
N CYS A 392 -7.17 7.70 -13.16
CA CYS A 392 -5.72 7.47 -13.20
C CYS A 392 -4.91 8.76 -13.42
N PHE A 393 -5.58 9.87 -13.77
CA PHE A 393 -5.03 11.19 -14.06
C PHE A 393 -3.98 11.27 -15.17
N GLY A 394 -3.64 10.19 -15.85
CA GLY A 394 -2.50 10.23 -16.76
C GLY A 394 -2.67 11.12 -17.99
N CYS A 395 -3.90 11.32 -18.49
CA CYS A 395 -4.17 12.33 -19.51
C CYS A 395 -3.86 13.76 -19.05
N VAL A 396 -4.11 14.09 -17.78
CA VAL A 396 -3.81 15.39 -17.17
C VAL A 396 -2.31 15.51 -16.87
N ASN A 397 -1.77 14.49 -16.19
CA ASN A 397 -0.39 14.44 -15.75
C ASN A 397 0.62 14.44 -16.90
N HIS A 398 0.35 13.71 -17.98
CA HIS A 398 1.33 13.48 -19.04
C HIS A 398 1.03 14.24 -20.34
N CYS A 399 -0.02 15.07 -20.39
CA CYS A 399 -0.24 15.93 -21.55
C CYS A 399 1.00 16.83 -21.81
N PRO A 400 1.57 16.82 -23.03
CA PRO A 400 2.82 17.56 -23.32
C PRO A 400 2.65 19.08 -23.22
N LYS A 401 1.43 19.59 -23.47
CA LYS A 401 1.10 21.02 -23.38
C LYS A 401 0.22 21.37 -22.18
N ASN A 402 0.02 20.42 -21.25
CA ASN A 402 -0.87 20.58 -20.08
C ASN A 402 -2.25 21.15 -20.47
N ALA A 403 -2.82 20.62 -21.56
CA ALA A 403 -4.09 21.04 -22.12
C ALA A 403 -5.28 20.28 -21.50
N MET A 404 -5.06 19.08 -20.98
CA MET A 404 -6.11 18.27 -20.34
C MET A 404 -6.33 18.71 -18.90
N GLN A 405 -7.59 18.94 -18.52
CA GLN A 405 -7.99 19.29 -17.17
C GLN A 405 -9.19 18.44 -16.73
N MET A 406 -9.35 18.24 -15.44
CA MET A 406 -10.53 17.65 -14.82
C MET A 406 -11.13 18.66 -13.85
N ARG A 407 -12.42 18.92 -14.05
CA ARG A 407 -13.18 19.90 -13.28
C ARG A 407 -13.05 19.61 -11.78
N PHE A 408 -12.79 20.66 -10.99
CA PHE A 408 -12.58 20.61 -9.53
C PHE A 408 -11.35 19.84 -9.02
N LEU A 409 -10.71 19.01 -9.86
CA LEU A 409 -9.64 18.11 -9.43
C LEU A 409 -8.27 18.44 -10.01
N SER A 410 -8.13 19.20 -11.09
CA SER A 410 -6.78 19.52 -11.60
C SER A 410 -6.52 20.97 -11.92
N GLU A 411 -7.52 21.82 -11.77
CA GLU A 411 -7.45 23.23 -12.18
C GLU A 411 -6.49 24.05 -11.31
N TYR A 412 -6.38 23.70 -10.02
CA TYR A 412 -5.67 24.50 -9.01
C TYR A 412 -4.33 23.90 -8.57
N GLY A 413 -4.05 22.65 -8.96
CA GLY A 413 -2.89 21.91 -8.48
C GLY A 413 -1.90 21.55 -9.58
N GLN A 414 -0.74 21.04 -9.19
CA GLN A 414 0.36 20.77 -10.11
C GLN A 414 0.26 19.35 -10.69
N PRO A 415 0.22 19.17 -12.03
CA PRO A 415 0.29 17.85 -12.65
C PRO A 415 1.60 17.12 -12.29
N TYR A 416 1.50 15.82 -12.01
CA TYR A 416 2.69 15.00 -11.77
C TYR A 416 3.31 14.56 -13.11
N LYS A 417 4.52 15.02 -13.41
CA LYS A 417 5.30 14.48 -14.52
C LYS A 417 6.05 13.25 -14.02
N SER A 418 5.82 12.11 -14.67
CA SER A 418 6.42 10.84 -14.28
C SER A 418 7.94 10.98 -14.20
N ARG A 419 8.53 10.53 -13.09
CA ARG A 419 9.97 10.35 -12.97
C ARG A 419 10.48 9.15 -13.77
N TRP A 420 9.58 8.20 -14.07
CA TRP A 420 9.92 6.96 -14.77
C TRP A 420 8.95 6.66 -15.93
N PRO A 421 8.98 7.48 -17.00
CA PRO A 421 8.03 7.36 -18.10
C PRO A 421 8.11 6.01 -18.84
N LYS A 422 9.26 5.31 -18.81
CA LYS A 422 9.42 3.97 -19.41
C LYS A 422 8.53 2.88 -18.79
N PHE A 423 8.04 3.09 -17.56
CA PHE A 423 7.19 2.11 -16.87
C PHE A 423 5.70 2.45 -16.86
N ILE A 424 5.32 3.47 -17.64
CA ILE A 424 3.92 3.77 -17.88
C ILE A 424 3.34 2.63 -18.72
N VAL A 425 2.34 1.96 -18.17
CA VAL A 425 1.54 0.96 -18.88
C VAL A 425 0.47 1.70 -19.66
N LYS A 426 0.66 1.74 -20.97
CA LYS A 426 -0.22 2.34 -21.98
C LYS A 426 -0.16 1.49 -23.25
N LYS A 427 -1.12 1.70 -24.16
CA LYS A 427 -1.13 1.08 -25.49
C LYS A 427 0.07 1.51 -26.33
#